data_AF-A0A0R3QI80-F1
#
_entry.id   AF-A0A0R3QI80-F1
#
_cell.length_a   1.000
_cell.length_b   1.000
_cell.length_c   1.000
_cell.angle_alpha   90.00
_cell.angle_beta   90.00
_cell.angle_gamma   90.00
#
_symmetry.space_group_name_H-M   'P 1'
#
loop_
_entity.id
_entity.type
_entity.pdbx_description
1 polymer ?
#
loop_
_entity_poly.entity_id
_entity_poly.type
_entity_poly.pdbx_seq_one_letter_code
_entity_poly.pdbx_strand_id
1 'polypeptide(L)'
;MCFCFSGYYFTNVSCALQFVQNMNAESLKMPEEEFEAYTSGHQVPPLNAMNMGCNQSIRTMENSLVQVRQLLERQKNLKGLMNDLEIRVKRETDELSAEVDKILNTYPSKELKHLTEQVMIEEAKLLESLSTPSSILLSTSQSSRELDIVDKDSGDIEDHSDYEKDATASQPSSVQNLS
;
A
#
# COMPACT_ATOMS: atom_id res chain seq x y z
N MET A 1 18.80 -15.46 -58.26
CA MET A 1 17.61 -16.21 -58.74
C MET A 1 16.56 -16.24 -57.62
N CYS A 2 16.03 -15.08 -57.19
CA CYS A 2 15.21 -14.93 -55.96
C CYS A 2 13.75 -14.52 -56.20
N PHE A 3 13.19 -14.69 -57.40
CA PHE A 3 11.82 -14.22 -57.70
C PHE A 3 10.73 -15.31 -57.62
N CYS A 4 11.06 -16.59 -57.45
CA CYS A 4 10.08 -17.67 -57.62
C CYS A 4 9.09 -17.84 -56.45
N PHE A 5 9.46 -17.51 -55.21
CA PHE A 5 8.56 -17.73 -54.06
C PHE A 5 7.49 -16.63 -53.92
N SER A 6 7.82 -15.37 -54.21
CA SER A 6 6.85 -14.26 -54.13
C SER A 6 5.75 -14.37 -55.20
N GLY A 7 6.11 -14.82 -56.41
CA GLY A 7 5.16 -15.04 -57.50
C GLY A 7 4.11 -16.12 -57.19
N TYR A 8 4.47 -17.17 -56.45
CA TYR A 8 3.54 -18.22 -56.06
C TYR A 8 2.45 -17.70 -55.12
N TYR A 9 2.82 -16.94 -54.09
CA TYR A 9 1.84 -16.33 -53.17
C TYR A 9 0.97 -15.31 -53.89
N PHE A 10 1.56 -14.46 -54.74
CA PHE A 10 0.80 -13.51 -55.54
C PHE A 10 -0.22 -14.21 -56.47
N THR A 11 0.20 -15.27 -57.15
CA THR A 11 -0.68 -16.04 -58.04
C THR A 11 -1.76 -16.76 -57.25
N ASN A 12 -1.41 -17.39 -56.12
CA ASN A 12 -2.37 -18.08 -55.26
C ASN A 12 -3.41 -17.09 -54.71
N VAL A 13 -2.98 -15.93 -54.20
CA VAL A 13 -3.88 -14.87 -53.74
C VAL A 13 -4.74 -14.34 -54.90
N SER A 14 -4.17 -14.12 -56.08
CA SER A 14 -4.94 -13.65 -57.25
C SER A 14 -5.99 -14.67 -57.69
N CYS A 15 -5.65 -15.96 -57.70
CA CYS A 15 -6.58 -17.04 -57.99
C CYS A 15 -7.66 -17.17 -56.91
N ALA A 16 -7.30 -17.05 -55.63
CA ALA A 16 -8.25 -17.10 -54.52
C ALA A 16 -9.23 -15.92 -54.58
N LEU A 17 -8.75 -14.71 -54.91
CA LEU A 17 -9.60 -13.54 -55.08
C LEU A 17 -10.58 -13.74 -56.25
N GLN A 18 -10.09 -14.23 -57.38
CA GLN A 18 -10.93 -14.51 -58.55
C GLN A 18 -11.94 -15.64 -58.27
N PHE A 19 -11.57 -16.63 -57.46
CA PHE A 19 -12.48 -17.68 -56.99
C PHE A 19 -13.60 -17.11 -56.13
N VAL A 20 -13.30 -16.25 -55.15
CA VAL A 20 -14.33 -15.62 -54.30
C VAL A 20 -15.28 -14.73 -55.10
N GLN A 21 -14.76 -13.99 -56.07
CA GLN A 21 -15.57 -13.12 -56.93
C GLN A 21 -16.55 -13.89 -57.83
N ASN A 22 -16.17 -15.08 -58.28
CA ASN A 22 -16.96 -15.91 -59.20
C ASN A 22 -17.54 -17.15 -58.50
N MET A 23 -17.63 -17.14 -57.17
CA MET A 23 -18.10 -18.26 -56.39
C MET A 23 -19.60 -18.47 -56.60
N ASN A 24 -20.01 -19.73 -56.82
CA ASN A 24 -21.40 -20.11 -56.97
C ASN A 24 -21.72 -21.36 -56.12
N ALA A 25 -23.01 -21.65 -55.99
CA ALA A 25 -23.50 -22.79 -55.21
C ALA A 25 -22.90 -24.14 -55.65
N GLU A 26 -22.73 -24.33 -56.96
CA GLU A 26 -22.13 -25.54 -57.55
C GLU A 26 -20.66 -25.72 -57.15
N SER A 27 -19.87 -24.64 -57.14
CA SER A 27 -18.46 -24.65 -56.72
C SER A 27 -18.30 -25.05 -55.26
N LEU A 28 -19.27 -24.72 -54.42
CA LEU A 28 -19.29 -25.07 -52.99
C LEU A 28 -20.00 -26.39 -52.68
N LYS A 29 -20.53 -27.09 -53.71
CA LYS A 29 -21.31 -28.33 -53.57
C LYS A 29 -22.49 -28.18 -52.61
N MET A 30 -23.21 -27.08 -52.72
CA MET A 30 -24.38 -26.77 -51.89
C MET A 30 -25.59 -26.35 -52.75
N PRO A 31 -26.82 -26.41 -52.21
CA PRO A 31 -28.01 -25.93 -52.91
C PRO A 31 -27.96 -24.42 -53.17
N GLU A 32 -28.52 -23.97 -54.29
CA GLU A 32 -28.59 -22.56 -54.67
C GLU A 32 -29.37 -21.72 -53.66
N GLU A 33 -30.49 -22.25 -53.16
CA GLU A 33 -31.29 -21.60 -52.11
C GLU A 33 -30.50 -21.37 -50.82
N GLU A 34 -29.69 -22.35 -50.40
CA GLU A 34 -28.86 -22.24 -49.20
C GLU A 34 -27.69 -21.26 -49.42
N PHE A 35 -27.10 -21.26 -50.63
CA PHE A 35 -26.05 -20.32 -51.00
C PHE A 35 -26.54 -18.87 -50.94
N GLU A 36 -27.66 -18.60 -51.60
CA GLU A 36 -28.29 -17.27 -51.62
C GLU A 36 -28.74 -16.84 -50.22
N ALA A 37 -29.22 -17.76 -49.39
CA ALA A 37 -29.56 -17.46 -48.01
C ALA A 37 -28.33 -16.96 -47.22
N TYR A 38 -27.14 -17.56 -47.41
CA TYR A 38 -25.91 -17.09 -46.76
C TYR A 38 -25.33 -15.81 -47.39
N THR A 39 -25.33 -15.67 -48.71
CA THR A 39 -24.73 -14.51 -49.41
C THR A 39 -25.59 -13.25 -49.31
N SER A 40 -26.93 -13.39 -49.27
CA SER A 40 -27.87 -12.30 -49.03
C SER A 40 -27.96 -11.87 -47.55
N GLY A 41 -27.36 -12.66 -46.64
CA GLY A 41 -27.42 -12.44 -45.20
C GLY A 41 -28.75 -12.85 -44.55
N HIS A 42 -29.63 -13.58 -45.25
CA HIS A 42 -30.85 -14.16 -44.69
C HIS A 42 -30.56 -15.27 -43.66
N GLN A 43 -29.45 -15.99 -43.83
CA GLN A 43 -29.01 -17.05 -42.94
C GLN A 43 -27.53 -16.84 -42.59
N VAL A 44 -27.14 -17.22 -41.38
CA VAL A 44 -25.74 -17.19 -40.94
C VAL A 44 -25.17 -18.60 -41.07
N PRO A 45 -23.98 -18.78 -41.69
CA PRO A 45 -23.35 -20.10 -41.79
C PRO A 45 -23.23 -20.74 -40.40
N PRO A 46 -23.56 -22.04 -40.27
CA PRO A 46 -23.48 -22.72 -38.99
C PRO A 46 -22.07 -22.62 -38.43
N LEU A 47 -21.97 -22.18 -37.17
CA LEU A 47 -20.70 -22.05 -36.47
C LEU A 47 -20.07 -23.44 -36.35
N ASN A 48 -19.06 -23.73 -37.17
CA ASN A 48 -18.20 -24.89 -37.02
C ASN A 48 -17.58 -24.88 -35.61
N ALA A 49 -17.45 -26.05 -34.98
CA ALA A 49 -16.73 -26.28 -33.73
C ALA A 49 -15.37 -25.55 -33.64
N MET A 50 -14.70 -25.30 -34.77
CA MET A 50 -13.45 -24.54 -34.85
C MET A 50 -13.61 -23.03 -34.54
N ASN A 51 -14.78 -22.44 -34.77
CA ASN A 51 -15.10 -21.04 -34.42
C ASN A 51 -15.48 -20.89 -32.93
N MET A 52 -15.67 -21.99 -32.20
CA MET A 52 -15.91 -21.93 -30.75
C MET A 52 -14.70 -21.38 -29.98
N GLY A 53 -13.47 -21.52 -30.48
CA GLY A 53 -12.28 -21.00 -29.81
C GLY A 53 -12.32 -19.47 -29.64
N CYS A 54 -12.73 -18.76 -30.69
CA CYS A 54 -12.90 -17.30 -30.64
C CYS A 54 -14.09 -16.90 -29.76
N ASN A 55 -15.19 -17.66 -29.80
CA ASN A 55 -16.34 -17.39 -28.93
C ASN A 55 -16.02 -17.64 -27.44
N GLN A 56 -15.22 -18.66 -27.12
CA GLN A 56 -14.79 -18.95 -25.76
C GLN A 56 -13.79 -17.93 -25.22
N SER A 57 -12.85 -17.45 -26.04
CA SER A 57 -11.93 -16.39 -25.63
C SER A 57 -12.67 -15.08 -25.37
N ILE A 58 -13.66 -14.72 -26.21
CA ILE A 58 -14.54 -13.57 -25.98
C ILE A 58 -15.33 -13.71 -24.67
N ARG A 59 -16.00 -14.86 -24.44
CA ARG A 59 -16.73 -15.10 -23.19
C ARG A 59 -15.84 -15.04 -21.95
N THR A 60 -14.63 -15.58 -22.04
CA THR A 60 -13.66 -15.51 -20.95
C THR A 60 -13.30 -14.06 -20.65
N MET A 61 -13.05 -13.26 -21.68
CA MET A 61 -12.76 -11.83 -21.53
C MET A 61 -13.95 -11.06 -20.93
N GLU A 62 -15.17 -11.33 -21.38
CA GLU A 62 -16.40 -10.75 -20.81
C GLU A 62 -16.53 -11.06 -19.33
N ASN A 63 -16.30 -12.31 -18.93
CA ASN A 63 -16.30 -12.72 -17.52
C ASN A 63 -15.20 -12.00 -16.71
N SER A 64 -13.99 -11.92 -17.26
CA SER A 64 -12.89 -11.17 -16.62
C SER A 64 -13.25 -9.69 -16.43
N LEU A 65 -13.90 -9.05 -17.41
CA LEU A 65 -14.35 -7.66 -17.29
C LEU A 65 -15.40 -7.48 -16.19
N VAL A 66 -16.33 -8.43 -16.03
CA VAL A 66 -17.29 -8.41 -14.92
C VAL A 66 -16.55 -8.49 -13.57
N GLN A 67 -15.58 -9.39 -13.45
CA GLN A 67 -14.78 -9.52 -12.22
C GLN A 67 -13.99 -8.24 -11.91
N VAL A 68 -13.34 -7.64 -12.91
CA VAL A 68 -12.59 -6.38 -12.76
C VAL A 68 -13.52 -5.25 -12.30
N ARG A 69 -14.72 -5.13 -12.87
CA ARG A 69 -15.70 -4.13 -12.42
C ARG A 69 -16.10 -4.33 -10.97
N GLN A 70 -16.35 -5.57 -10.55
CA GLN A 70 -16.66 -5.88 -9.16
C GLN A 70 -15.49 -5.58 -8.22
N LEU A 71 -14.26 -5.84 -8.62
CA LEU A 71 -13.07 -5.50 -7.85
C LEU A 71 -12.91 -3.99 -7.70
N LEU A 72 -13.13 -3.23 -8.78
CA LEU A 72 -13.07 -1.77 -8.75
C LEU A 72 -14.09 -1.17 -7.77
N GLU A 73 -15.32 -1.70 -7.77
CA GLU A 73 -16.36 -1.24 -6.84
C GLU A 73 -15.99 -1.55 -5.38
N ARG A 74 -15.46 -2.76 -5.11
CA ARG A 74 -14.97 -3.13 -3.78
C ARG A 74 -13.82 -2.24 -3.33
N GLN A 75 -12.87 -1.95 -4.22
CA GLN A 75 -11.73 -1.06 -3.93
C GLN A 75 -12.21 0.36 -3.62
N LYS A 76 -13.19 0.87 -4.37
CA LYS A 76 -13.80 2.18 -4.12
C LYS A 76 -14.48 2.23 -2.76
N ASN A 77 -15.26 1.21 -2.41
CA ASN A 77 -15.92 1.11 -1.12
C ASN A 77 -14.90 1.05 0.03
N LEU A 78 -13.88 0.19 -0.09
CA LEU A 78 -12.82 0.05 0.90
C LEU A 78 -12.05 1.36 1.11
N LYS A 79 -11.74 2.07 0.03
CA LYS A 79 -11.09 3.39 0.11
C LYS A 79 -11.96 4.41 0.83
N GLY A 80 -13.27 4.40 0.61
CA GLY A 80 -14.21 5.23 1.37
C GLY A 80 -14.17 4.94 2.86
N LEU A 81 -14.26 3.65 3.23
CA LEU A 81 -14.17 3.22 4.64
C LEU A 81 -12.84 3.59 5.29
N MET A 82 -11.73 3.49 4.55
CA MET A 82 -10.40 3.88 5.03
C MET A 82 -10.33 5.38 5.32
N ASN A 83 -10.82 6.21 4.41
CA ASN A 83 -10.85 7.67 4.61
C ASN A 83 -11.73 8.05 5.82
N ASP A 84 -12.88 7.41 5.98
CA ASP A 84 -13.77 7.66 7.12
C ASP A 84 -13.11 7.25 8.44
N LEU A 85 -12.36 6.14 8.44
CA LEU A 85 -11.57 5.71 9.59
C LEU A 85 -10.44 6.71 9.91
N GLU A 86 -9.69 7.15 8.91
CA GLU A 86 -8.62 8.14 9.05
C GLU A 86 -9.15 9.44 9.69
N ILE A 87 -10.28 9.95 9.20
CA ILE A 87 -10.92 11.14 9.76
C ILE A 87 -11.33 10.92 11.22
N ARG A 88 -11.90 9.75 11.54
CA ARG A 88 -12.32 9.43 12.92
C ARG A 88 -11.14 9.34 13.87
N VAL A 89 -10.10 8.60 13.50
CA VAL A 89 -8.88 8.45 14.32
C VAL A 89 -8.24 9.80 14.58
N LYS A 90 -8.12 10.64 13.55
CA LYS A 90 -7.57 11.99 13.70
C LYS A 90 -8.39 12.82 14.68
N ARG A 91 -9.73 12.84 14.52
CA ARG A 91 -10.61 13.58 15.42
C ARG A 91 -10.48 13.11 16.87
N GLU A 92 -10.52 11.80 17.11
CA GLU A 92 -10.40 11.25 18.47
C GLU A 92 -9.02 11.54 19.08
N THR A 93 -7.96 11.52 18.27
CA THR A 93 -6.60 11.90 18.70
C THR A 93 -6.52 13.38 19.05
N ASP A 94 -7.11 14.26 18.23
CA ASP A 94 -7.14 15.71 18.47
C ASP A 94 -7.97 16.04 19.73
N GLU A 95 -9.12 15.39 19.91
CA GLU A 95 -9.98 15.53 21.10
C GLU A 95 -9.25 15.06 22.37
N LEU A 96 -8.58 13.91 22.32
CA LEU A 96 -7.79 13.39 23.44
C LEU A 96 -6.62 14.32 23.78
N SER A 97 -5.91 14.83 22.76
CA SER A 97 -4.81 15.78 22.97
C SER A 97 -5.32 17.05 23.66
N ALA A 98 -6.45 17.60 23.21
CA ALA A 98 -7.04 18.78 23.82
C ALA A 98 -7.47 18.54 25.27
N GLU A 99 -7.97 17.34 25.60
CA GLU A 99 -8.31 16.96 26.97
C GLU A 99 -7.06 16.83 27.86
N VAL A 100 -5.99 16.20 27.35
CA VAL A 100 -4.70 16.11 28.05
C VAL A 100 -4.12 17.50 28.30
N ASP A 101 -4.13 18.38 27.30
CA ASP A 101 -3.66 19.76 27.44
C ASP A 101 -4.51 20.54 28.46
N LYS A 102 -5.81 20.31 28.49
CA LYS A 102 -6.70 20.92 29.50
C LYS A 102 -6.33 20.45 30.90
N ILE A 103 -6.05 19.16 31.11
CA ILE A 103 -5.63 18.62 32.40
C ILE A 103 -4.27 19.18 32.82
N LEU A 104 -3.29 19.19 31.90
CA LEU A 104 -1.96 19.76 32.15
C LEU A 104 -1.98 21.27 32.41
N ASN A 105 -2.94 22.02 31.87
CA ASN A 105 -3.10 23.44 32.19
C ASN A 105 -3.88 23.66 33.51
N THR A 106 -4.70 22.69 33.92
CA THR A 106 -5.42 22.72 35.20
C THR A 106 -4.52 22.27 36.36
N TYR A 107 -3.51 21.45 36.08
CA TYR A 107 -2.58 20.89 37.06
C TYR A 107 -1.13 21.33 36.83
N PRO A 108 -0.36 21.77 37.83
CA PRO A 108 -0.70 21.79 39.24
C PRO A 108 -1.65 22.94 39.57
N SER A 109 -2.61 22.70 40.47
CA SER A 109 -3.53 23.74 40.93
C SER A 109 -2.72 24.93 41.48
N LYS A 110 -3.25 26.14 41.32
CA LYS A 110 -2.60 27.35 41.85
C LYS A 110 -2.37 27.24 43.37
N GLU A 111 -3.27 26.59 44.10
CA GLU A 111 -3.09 26.35 45.53
C GLU A 111 -1.92 25.41 45.82
N LEU A 112 -1.74 24.35 45.02
CA LEU A 112 -0.64 23.40 45.22
C LEU A 112 0.71 24.07 44.98
N LYS A 113 0.85 24.87 43.92
CA LYS A 113 2.09 25.64 43.65
C LYS A 113 2.42 26.59 44.80
N HIS A 114 1.42 27.30 45.30
CA HIS A 114 1.57 28.24 46.40
C HIS A 114 1.93 27.52 47.72
N LEU A 115 1.34 26.36 47.99
CA LEU A 115 1.68 25.57 49.16
C LEU A 115 3.10 25.02 49.10
N THR A 116 3.54 24.53 47.93
CA THR A 116 4.93 24.09 47.71
C THR A 116 5.92 25.25 47.91
N GLU A 117 5.58 26.45 47.44
CA GLU A 117 6.41 27.65 47.64
C GLU A 117 6.47 28.06 49.11
N GLN A 118 5.35 28.02 49.84
CA GLN A 118 5.35 28.26 51.28
C GLN A 118 6.18 27.23 52.05
N VAL A 119 6.09 25.95 51.70
CA VAL A 119 6.88 24.89 52.34
C VAL A 119 8.37 25.11 52.10
N MET A 120 8.79 25.41 50.86
CA MET A 120 10.20 25.71 50.58
C MET A 120 10.73 26.92 51.35
N ILE A 121 9.93 27.98 51.48
CA ILE A 121 10.30 29.17 52.25
C ILE A 121 10.48 28.84 53.73
N GLU A 122 9.57 28.03 54.29
CA GLU A 122 9.61 27.69 55.71
C GLU A 122 10.72 26.68 56.02
N GLU A 123 10.99 25.73 55.13
CA GLU A 123 12.16 24.84 55.22
C GLU A 123 13.47 25.64 55.18
N ALA A 124 13.58 26.64 54.29
CA ALA A 124 14.76 27.50 54.22
C ALA A 124 14.96 28.30 55.52
N LYS A 125 13.89 28.86 56.10
CA LYS A 125 13.97 29.55 57.40
C LYS A 125 14.33 28.61 58.54
N LEU A 126 13.81 27.37 58.55
CA LEU A 126 14.17 26.38 59.55
C LEU A 126 15.66 26.01 59.46
N LEU A 127 16.16 25.76 58.25
CA LEU A 127 17.58 25.51 58.02
C LEU A 127 18.46 26.70 58.42
N GLU A 128 18.02 27.93 58.12
CA GLU A 128 18.72 29.15 58.52
C GLU A 128 18.74 29.34 60.05
N SER A 129 17.61 29.05 60.73
CA SER A 129 17.53 29.10 62.19
C SER A 129 18.38 28.04 62.88
N LEU A 130 18.49 26.83 62.30
CA LEU A 130 19.35 25.74 62.76
C LEU A 130 20.83 25.98 62.46
N SER A 131 21.15 26.84 61.48
CA SER A 131 22.53 27.24 61.16
C SER A 131 23.09 28.29 62.12
N THR A 132 22.29 28.84 63.04
CA THR A 132 22.85 29.59 64.17
C THR A 132 23.55 28.63 65.12
N PRO A 133 24.78 28.90 65.59
CA PRO A 133 25.54 27.96 66.42
C PRO A 133 24.89 27.82 67.80
N SER A 134 23.91 26.92 67.91
CA SER A 134 23.41 26.43 69.20
C SER A 134 24.34 25.32 69.66
N SER A 135 25.35 25.70 70.42
CA SER A 135 26.17 24.79 71.21
C SER A 135 25.35 24.20 72.35
N ILE A 136 24.72 23.04 72.15
CA ILE A 136 24.49 22.04 73.20
C ILE A 136 24.60 20.65 72.58
N LEU A 137 25.48 19.85 73.16
CA LEU A 137 25.82 18.47 72.83
C LEU A 137 24.61 17.54 72.90
N LEU A 138 24.41 16.71 71.86
CA LEU A 138 23.80 15.41 72.04
C LEU A 138 24.57 14.36 71.23
N SER A 139 25.49 13.70 71.92
CA SER A 139 26.06 12.42 71.51
C SER A 139 24.97 11.36 71.53
N THR A 140 24.69 10.71 70.40
CA THR A 140 24.17 9.34 70.38
C THR A 140 24.66 8.64 69.12
N SER A 141 25.71 7.87 69.36
CA SER A 141 26.02 6.54 68.83
C SER A 141 25.84 6.24 67.35
N GLN A 142 27.01 6.06 66.73
CA GLN A 142 27.29 5.23 65.57
C GLN A 142 26.53 3.89 65.58
N SER A 143 25.97 3.51 64.44
CA SER A 143 25.79 2.09 64.11
C SER A 143 26.15 1.88 62.64
N SER A 144 27.39 1.44 62.46
CA SER A 144 27.97 0.99 61.19
C SER A 144 27.32 -0.31 60.73
N ARG A 145 26.95 -0.37 59.45
CA ARG A 145 27.05 -1.62 58.66
C ARG A 145 27.58 -1.26 57.28
N GLU A 146 28.88 -1.50 57.11
CA GLU A 146 29.50 -1.73 55.82
C GLU A 146 28.87 -2.97 55.17
N LEU A 147 28.63 -2.89 53.87
CA LEU A 147 28.55 -4.04 52.99
C LEU A 147 29.16 -3.61 51.65
N ASP A 148 30.46 -3.88 51.53
CA ASP A 148 31.19 -3.87 50.27
C ASP A 148 30.60 -4.92 49.34
N ILE A 149 30.20 -4.49 48.14
CA ILE A 149 30.31 -5.31 46.93
C ILE A 149 30.88 -4.42 45.83
N VAL A 150 32.12 -4.71 45.48
CA VAL A 150 32.83 -4.24 44.29
C VAL A 150 32.31 -5.00 43.08
N ASP A 151 32.04 -4.28 41.99
CA ASP A 151 32.47 -4.56 40.60
C ASP A 151 31.84 -3.48 39.70
N LYS A 152 32.60 -2.56 39.12
CA LYS A 152 33.39 -2.71 37.89
C LYS A 152 32.55 -3.27 36.75
N ASP A 153 31.96 -2.40 35.93
CA ASP A 153 32.41 -2.24 34.54
C ASP A 153 31.78 -1.01 33.87
N SER A 154 32.64 -0.32 33.14
CA SER A 154 32.33 0.62 32.07
C SER A 154 31.80 -0.14 30.85
N GLY A 155 30.75 0.33 30.20
CA GLY A 155 30.32 -0.27 28.94
C GLY A 155 29.12 0.45 28.34
N ASP A 156 29.39 1.20 27.28
CA ASP A 156 28.45 1.92 26.46
C ASP A 156 27.32 1.02 25.92
N ILE A 157 26.10 1.53 25.95
CA ILE A 157 24.96 0.96 25.24
C ILE A 157 25.07 1.44 23.79
N GLU A 158 25.75 0.67 22.95
CA GLU A 158 25.58 0.76 21.50
C GLU A 158 24.34 -0.04 21.08
N ASP A 159 23.50 0.66 20.33
CA ASP A 159 22.21 0.29 19.79
C ASP A 159 22.36 -0.82 18.73
N HIS A 160 21.80 -1.99 19.00
CA HIS A 160 21.72 -3.09 18.03
C HIS A 160 20.39 -2.93 17.26
N SER A 161 20.45 -2.30 16.08
CA SER A 161 19.40 -2.43 15.06
C SER A 161 19.94 -3.24 13.89
N ASP A 162 19.50 -4.49 13.79
CA ASP A 162 19.62 -5.29 12.57
C ASP A 162 18.33 -5.18 11.74
N TYR A 163 18.49 -5.45 10.43
CA TYR A 163 17.49 -5.74 9.40
C TYR A 163 16.76 -4.49 8.84
N GLU A 164 16.69 -4.22 7.54
CA GLU A 164 17.04 -4.95 6.31
C GLU A 164 16.96 -3.90 5.17
N LYS A 165 18.00 -3.76 4.34
CA LYS A 165 18.00 -2.82 3.21
C LYS A 165 17.97 -3.60 1.90
N ASP A 166 16.76 -3.96 1.46
CA ASP A 166 16.54 -4.46 0.10
C ASP A 166 16.44 -3.26 -0.86
N ALA A 167 17.57 -2.95 -1.50
CA ALA A 167 17.63 -1.98 -2.59
C ALA A 167 17.86 -2.76 -3.89
N THR A 168 16.76 -3.13 -4.54
CA THR A 168 16.75 -3.63 -5.91
C THR A 168 17.20 -2.52 -6.86
N ALA A 169 18.45 -2.61 -7.30
CA ALA A 169 18.95 -1.85 -8.43
C ALA A 169 18.36 -2.43 -9.73
N SER A 170 17.52 -1.65 -10.41
CA SER A 170 17.22 -1.85 -11.83
C SER A 170 17.22 -0.53 -12.58
N GLN A 171 18.30 -0.38 -13.35
CA GLN A 171 18.48 0.33 -14.63
C GLN A 171 18.16 1.83 -14.74
N PRO A 172 19.14 2.65 -15.16
CA PRO A 172 18.89 3.83 -15.95
C PRO A 172 18.84 3.50 -17.45
N SER A 173 17.76 3.93 -18.09
CA SER A 173 17.59 4.04 -19.53
C SER A 173 18.60 5.01 -20.13
N SER A 174 19.40 4.57 -21.10
CA SER A 174 20.16 5.45 -22.00
C SER A 174 19.58 5.39 -23.40
N VAL A 175 19.01 6.52 -23.79
CA VAL A 175 18.68 6.93 -25.15
C VAL A 175 19.98 7.03 -25.95
N GLN A 176 20.06 6.38 -27.11
CA GLN A 176 20.99 6.78 -28.16
C GLN A 176 20.26 6.81 -29.51
N ASN A 177 19.99 8.05 -29.94
CA ASN A 177 19.87 8.45 -31.33
C ASN A 177 21.07 7.93 -32.12
N LEU A 178 20.85 7.45 -33.34
CA LEU A 178 21.81 7.65 -34.42
C LEU A 178 21.09 7.80 -35.76
N SER A 179 21.64 8.76 -36.51
CA SER A 179 21.26 9.28 -37.82
C SER A 179 21.21 8.24 -38.94
#